data_AF-A0A2D4GW22-F1
#
_entry.id   AF-A0A2D4GW22-F1
#
_cell.length_a   1.000
_cell.length_b   1.000
_cell.length_c   1.000
_cell.angle_alpha   90.00
_cell.angle_beta   90.00
_cell.angle_gamma   90.00
#
_symmetry.space_group_name_H-M   'P 1'
#
loop_
_entity.id
_entity.type
_entity.pdbx_description
1 polymer ?
#
loop_
_entity_poly.entity_id
_entity_poly.type
_entity_poly.pdbx_seq_one_letter_code
_entity_poly.pdbx_strand_id
1 'polypeptide(L)'
;MALAQLLFRGPYFLKSLTATSLGRMLKTPICSWNNYLRKVSVHGGKSISTKIVLGIETSCDDTGAALVDETGSILGEALHSQTDVHLKTGGIIPPVAQQLHQENIARVVQHAVSSSGVSMEDISAVATTVMPGLALSLGIGLKYSLELVKKHQKPFIPIHHMEAHALTVRLTDFVPFPFLVLLLSGGHCILAVAQGVSDFLLLGQTKDIAPGDMLDKVARSLSLHNHPECSGMTGGRAIEILAQQGNSLRYKFTVP
;
A
#
# COMPACT_ATOMS: atom_id res chain seq x y z
N MET A 1 1.96 0.85 -4.16
CA MET A 1 0.90 1.88 -4.28
C MET A 1 0.24 2.29 -2.96
N ALA A 2 -0.08 1.43 -1.97
CA ALA A 2 -0.70 1.90 -0.71
C ALA A 2 0.14 2.92 0.09
N LEU A 3 1.47 2.76 0.07
CA LEU A 3 2.42 3.72 0.63
C LEU A 3 2.74 4.88 -0.33
N ALA A 4 2.85 4.60 -1.63
CA ALA A 4 3.12 5.61 -2.67
C ALA A 4 1.94 6.56 -2.98
N GLN A 5 0.69 6.12 -2.77
CA GLN A 5 -0.53 6.91 -3.03
C GLN A 5 -0.78 7.97 -1.95
N LEU A 6 -0.08 7.92 -0.81
CA LEU A 6 -0.13 8.99 0.19
C LEU A 6 0.64 10.25 -0.24
N LEU A 7 1.46 10.18 -1.29
CA LEU A 7 2.44 11.23 -1.63
C LEU A 7 2.01 12.25 -2.69
N PHE A 8 0.76 12.22 -3.17
CA PHE A 8 0.26 13.22 -4.12
C PHE A 8 -1.05 13.87 -3.64
N ARG A 9 -0.97 14.77 -2.66
CA ARG A 9 -1.84 15.96 -2.58
C ARG A 9 -1.30 17.01 -1.60
N GLY A 10 -1.07 18.21 -2.15
CA GLY A 10 -0.66 19.42 -1.44
C GLY A 10 -1.78 20.05 -0.58
N PRO A 11 -1.49 21.21 0.04
CA PRO A 11 -2.08 21.61 1.31
C PRO A 11 -3.38 22.39 1.12
N TYR A 12 -4.51 21.81 1.54
CA TYR A 12 -5.73 22.58 1.76
C TYR A 12 -6.45 22.15 3.04
N PHE A 13 -6.26 23.02 4.03
CA PHE A 13 -7.27 23.52 4.97
C PHE A 13 -7.66 22.68 6.20
N LEU A 14 -7.15 23.16 7.35
CA LEU A 14 -7.75 23.04 8.67
C LEU A 14 -9.24 23.42 8.66
N LYS A 15 -10.06 22.70 9.43
CA LYS A 15 -10.80 23.30 10.56
C LYS A 15 -11.39 22.25 11.50
N SER A 16 -11.27 22.58 12.79
CA SER A 16 -11.77 21.93 13.99
C SER A 16 -13.22 21.45 13.95
N LEU A 17 -13.55 20.48 14.79
CA LEU A 17 -14.65 20.61 15.77
C LEU A 17 -14.41 19.68 16.97
N THR A 18 -14.54 20.27 18.16
CA THR A 18 -14.41 19.69 19.50
C THR A 18 -15.78 19.37 20.12
N ALA A 19 -15.78 18.46 21.12
CA ALA A 19 -16.68 18.32 22.30
C ALA A 19 -17.39 16.94 22.40
N THR A 20 -16.99 16.05 23.33
CA THR A 20 -17.61 15.71 24.67
C THR A 20 -19.09 15.28 24.59
N SER A 21 -19.60 14.21 25.23
CA SER A 21 -19.27 13.55 26.50
C SER A 21 -20.05 12.23 26.73
N LEU A 22 -19.45 11.31 27.52
CA LEU A 22 -19.98 10.40 28.56
C LEU A 22 -21.08 9.33 28.30
N GLY A 23 -20.77 8.11 28.75
CA GLY A 23 -21.75 7.07 29.17
C GLY A 23 -21.11 5.74 29.60
N ARG A 24 -20.95 5.53 30.91
CA ARG A 24 -20.38 4.35 31.62
C ARG A 24 -21.40 3.18 31.73
N MET A 25 -20.97 1.91 31.70
CA MET A 25 -20.99 0.93 32.83
C MET A 25 -20.85 -0.57 32.42
N LEU A 26 -19.73 -1.16 32.88
CA LEU A 26 -19.53 -2.45 33.58
C LEU A 26 -20.28 -3.74 33.15
N LYS A 27 -19.50 -4.82 32.88
CA LYS A 27 -19.26 -5.96 33.80
C LYS A 27 -18.36 -7.06 33.16
N THR A 28 -17.30 -7.44 33.87
CA THR A 28 -16.51 -8.70 33.79
C THR A 28 -17.13 -9.73 34.78
N PRO A 29 -16.65 -11.00 35.01
CA PRO A 29 -15.31 -11.58 34.70
C PRO A 29 -15.27 -13.08 34.30
N ILE A 30 -14.06 -13.64 34.04
CA ILE A 30 -13.43 -14.79 34.74
C ILE A 30 -12.24 -15.42 33.94
N CYS A 31 -11.06 -15.47 34.60
CA CYS A 31 -9.91 -16.40 34.59
C CYS A 31 -9.27 -16.91 33.27
N SER A 32 -7.98 -17.30 33.19
CA SER A 32 -6.73 -17.16 33.99
C SER A 32 -5.71 -18.11 33.32
N TRP A 33 -4.59 -17.61 32.77
CA TRP A 33 -3.41 -18.45 32.50
C TRP A 33 -2.13 -17.67 32.88
N ASN A 34 -1.66 -17.91 34.11
CA ASN A 34 -0.27 -17.81 34.58
C ASN A 34 0.68 -18.60 33.64
N ASN A 35 2.00 -18.45 33.56
CA ASN A 35 3.02 -17.58 34.14
C ASN A 35 4.29 -17.92 33.34
N TYR A 36 4.93 -16.98 32.64
CA TYR A 36 6.30 -17.18 32.15
C TYR A 36 6.98 -15.84 31.87
N LEU A 37 7.20 -15.02 32.91
CA LEU A 37 8.11 -13.89 32.80
C LEU A 37 9.00 -13.78 34.03
N ARG A 38 10.30 -14.04 33.79
CA ARG A 38 11.42 -13.79 34.71
C ARG A 38 11.49 -12.30 35.06
N LYS A 39 11.69 -12.03 36.36
CA LYS A 39 12.15 -10.74 36.88
C LYS A 39 13.55 -10.42 36.34
N VAL A 40 13.71 -9.21 35.80
CA VAL A 40 14.98 -8.45 35.82
C VAL A 40 14.63 -7.01 36.21
N SER A 41 15.45 -6.42 37.07
CA SER A 41 15.18 -5.15 37.75
C SER A 41 16.16 -4.04 37.32
N VAL A 42 15.61 -2.82 37.26
CA VAL A 42 16.21 -1.46 37.30
C VAL A 42 17.01 -0.97 36.08
N HIS A 43 16.53 0.06 35.38
CA HIS A 43 16.97 1.48 35.49
C HIS A 43 16.02 2.42 34.73
N GLY A 44 15.85 3.64 35.27
CA GLY A 44 14.81 4.61 34.93
C GLY A 44 14.87 5.21 33.53
N GLY A 45 13.67 5.55 33.05
CA GLY A 45 13.37 6.12 31.73
C GLY A 45 12.15 5.40 31.17
N LYS A 46 10.95 5.96 31.35
CA LYS A 46 9.74 5.43 30.68
C LYS A 46 9.91 5.61 29.18
N SER A 47 10.45 4.61 28.48
CA SER A 47 10.26 4.49 27.04
C SER A 47 9.01 3.66 26.83
N ILE A 48 7.96 4.29 26.32
CA ILE A 48 6.87 3.57 25.69
C ILE A 48 7.54 2.85 24.51
N SER A 49 7.65 1.53 24.56
CA SER A 49 8.17 0.75 23.44
C SER A 49 7.15 0.83 22.32
N THR A 50 7.29 1.85 21.48
CA THR A 50 6.53 2.01 20.25
C THR A 50 6.87 0.82 19.34
N LYS A 51 5.85 0.13 18.84
CA LYS A 51 6.04 -1.02 17.95
C LYS A 51 6.21 -0.50 16.54
N ILE A 52 7.42 -0.62 16.01
CA ILE A 52 7.76 -0.16 14.67
C ILE A 52 7.80 -1.36 13.72
N VAL A 53 7.11 -1.26 12.59
CA VAL A 53 7.06 -2.31 11.55
C VAL A 53 7.70 -1.79 10.27
N LEU A 54 8.59 -2.59 9.69
CA LEU A 54 9.12 -2.34 8.34
C LEU A 54 8.22 -3.03 7.30
N GLY A 55 7.52 -2.25 6.49
CA GLY A 55 6.76 -2.71 5.33
C GLY A 55 7.61 -2.75 4.06
N ILE A 56 7.50 -3.81 3.25
CA ILE A 56 8.16 -3.96 1.94
C ILE A 56 7.12 -4.38 0.88
N GLU A 57 7.11 -3.68 -0.25
CA GLU A 57 6.13 -3.85 -1.34
C GLU A 57 6.84 -4.00 -2.69
N THR A 58 6.63 -5.14 -3.36
CA THR A 58 7.20 -5.47 -4.69
C THR A 58 6.21 -6.29 -5.55
N SER A 59 4.91 -6.06 -5.43
CA SER A 59 3.88 -6.87 -6.11
C SER A 59 3.86 -6.69 -7.63
N CYS A 60 4.30 -5.54 -8.15
CA CYS A 60 4.19 -5.23 -9.59
C CYS A 60 5.46 -4.56 -10.13
N ASP A 61 5.45 -3.23 -10.25
CA ASP A 61 6.48 -2.39 -10.88
C ASP A 61 7.01 -1.27 -9.96
N ASP A 62 6.52 -1.19 -8.73
CA ASP A 62 7.02 -0.28 -7.70
C ASP A 62 7.79 -1.06 -6.63
N THR A 63 9.00 -0.62 -6.29
CA THR A 63 9.71 -1.08 -5.10
C THR A 63 9.50 -0.07 -3.98
N GLY A 64 8.72 -0.44 -2.97
CA GLY A 64 8.42 0.43 -1.83
C GLY A 64 8.92 -0.16 -0.51
N ALA A 65 9.36 0.71 0.39
CA ALA A 65 9.61 0.35 1.79
C ALA A 65 9.22 1.49 2.72
N ALA A 66 8.73 1.17 3.93
CA ALA A 66 8.47 2.17 4.95
C ALA A 66 8.49 1.61 6.37
N LEU A 67 8.75 2.49 7.34
CA LEU A 67 8.64 2.20 8.76
C LEU A 67 7.42 2.92 9.31
N VAL A 68 6.54 2.16 9.97
CA VAL A 68 5.29 2.67 10.54
C VAL A 68 5.22 2.27 12.01
N ASP A 69 4.83 3.20 12.87
CA ASP A 69 4.61 2.93 14.31
C ASP A 69 3.16 2.48 14.60
N GLU A 70 2.86 2.14 15.86
CA GLU A 70 1.53 1.68 16.26
C GLU A 70 0.44 2.74 16.19
N THR A 71 0.81 4.02 16.03
CA THR A 71 -0.13 5.13 15.85
C THR A 71 -0.53 5.31 14.40
N GLY A 72 0.15 4.61 13.47
CA GLY A 72 0.00 4.78 12.04
C GLY A 72 0.91 5.86 11.45
N SER A 73 1.85 6.40 12.23
CA SER A 73 2.78 7.43 11.76
C SER A 73 3.87 6.80 10.90
N ILE A 74 4.09 7.36 9.71
CA ILE A 74 5.19 6.98 8.82
C ILE A 74 6.46 7.68 9.31
N LEU A 75 7.41 6.89 9.81
CA LEU A 75 8.68 7.41 10.33
C LEU A 75 9.70 7.65 9.22
N GLY A 76 9.71 6.79 8.20
CA GLY A 76 10.56 6.92 7.02
C GLY A 76 10.06 6.02 5.91
N GLU A 77 10.22 6.45 4.67
CA GLU A 77 9.76 5.73 3.49
C GLU A 77 10.65 5.97 2.28
N ALA A 78 10.57 5.06 1.31
CA ALA A 78 11.26 5.17 0.05
C ALA A 78 10.48 4.44 -1.04
N LEU A 79 10.55 4.99 -2.25
CA LEU A 79 9.92 4.43 -3.43
C LEU A 79 10.90 4.47 -4.62
N HIS A 80 10.93 3.40 -5.39
CA HIS A 80 11.50 3.39 -6.73
C HIS A 80 10.45 2.84 -7.70
N SER A 81 9.90 3.73 -8.54
CA SER A 81 8.91 3.37 -9.56
C SER A 81 9.60 3.02 -10.88
N GLN A 82 9.11 1.97 -11.53
CA GLN A 82 9.60 1.52 -12.84
C GLN A 82 8.75 2.09 -14.01
N THR A 83 7.83 3.01 -13.71
CA THR A 83 6.88 3.62 -14.68
C THR A 83 7.58 4.06 -15.98
N ASP A 84 8.67 4.82 -15.89
CA ASP A 84 9.38 5.34 -17.07
C ASP A 84 9.99 4.24 -17.96
N VAL A 85 10.39 3.11 -17.36
CA VAL A 85 10.91 1.96 -18.10
C VAL A 85 9.75 1.27 -18.83
N HIS A 86 8.64 1.04 -18.14
CA HIS A 86 7.50 0.32 -18.70
C HIS A 86 6.69 1.13 -19.71
N LEU A 87 6.69 2.46 -19.59
CA LEU A 87 6.14 3.35 -20.62
C LEU A 87 6.89 3.20 -21.95
N LYS A 88 8.22 3.08 -21.92
CA LYS A 88 9.04 2.87 -23.13
C LYS A 88 8.83 1.49 -23.75
N THR A 89 8.49 0.49 -22.95
CA THR A 89 8.24 -0.88 -23.44
C THR A 89 6.77 -1.15 -23.77
N GLY A 90 5.88 -0.17 -23.61
CA GLY A 90 4.45 -0.30 -23.91
C GLY A 90 3.66 -1.15 -22.92
N GLY A 91 4.17 -1.29 -21.69
CA GLY A 91 3.57 -2.08 -20.61
C GLY A 91 4.61 -2.77 -19.72
N ILE A 92 4.10 -3.41 -18.66
CA ILE A 92 4.91 -4.12 -17.68
C ILE A 92 5.41 -5.43 -18.28
N ILE A 93 6.73 -5.61 -18.29
CA ILE A 93 7.40 -6.84 -18.72
C ILE A 93 7.91 -7.55 -17.46
N PRO A 94 7.33 -8.70 -17.04
CA PRO A 94 7.61 -9.29 -15.73
C PRO A 94 9.09 -9.60 -15.44
N PRO A 95 9.89 -10.14 -16.38
CA PRO A 95 11.33 -10.32 -16.14
C PRO A 95 12.10 -9.01 -15.95
N VAL A 96 11.71 -7.94 -16.63
CA VAL A 96 12.31 -6.61 -16.46
C VAL A 96 11.96 -6.04 -15.09
N ALA A 97 10.69 -6.17 -14.67
CA ALA A 97 10.24 -5.72 -13.37
C ALA A 97 10.97 -6.44 -12.23
N GLN A 98 11.12 -7.77 -12.35
CA GLN A 98 11.92 -8.58 -11.43
C GLN A 98 13.36 -8.08 -11.30
N GLN A 99 14.03 -7.83 -12.42
CA GLN A 99 15.40 -7.32 -12.43
C GLN A 99 15.51 -5.97 -11.72
N LEU A 100 14.60 -5.04 -12.03
CA LEU A 100 14.60 -3.71 -11.41
C LEU A 100 14.30 -3.75 -9.91
N HIS A 101 13.44 -4.66 -9.43
CA HIS A 101 13.29 -4.90 -8.00
C HIS A 101 14.59 -5.39 -7.37
N GLN A 102 15.25 -6.37 -8.00
CA GLN A 102 16.48 -6.98 -7.49
C GLN A 102 17.61 -5.95 -7.37
N GLU A 103 17.70 -5.01 -8.31
CA GLU A 103 18.69 -3.93 -8.32
C GLU A 103 18.41 -2.84 -7.27
N ASN A 104 17.14 -2.57 -6.96
CA ASN A 104 16.75 -1.40 -6.16
C ASN A 104 16.34 -1.70 -4.71
N ILE A 105 15.89 -2.92 -4.41
CA ILE A 105 15.28 -3.24 -3.10
C ILE A 105 16.17 -2.90 -1.90
N ALA A 106 17.48 -3.21 -1.98
CA ALA A 106 18.40 -2.93 -0.90
C ALA A 106 18.55 -1.43 -0.64
N ARG A 107 18.67 -0.63 -1.71
CA ARG A 107 18.78 0.83 -1.64
C ARG A 107 17.50 1.46 -1.09
N VAL A 108 16.34 1.00 -1.55
CA VAL A 108 15.03 1.49 -1.10
C VAL A 108 14.84 1.22 0.39
N VAL A 109 15.09 0.00 0.85
CA VAL A 109 14.93 -0.35 2.27
C VAL A 109 15.94 0.42 3.14
N GLN A 110 17.21 0.52 2.72
CA GLN A 110 18.18 1.34 3.46
C GLN A 110 17.77 2.80 3.57
N HIS A 111 17.22 3.39 2.51
CA HIS A 111 16.77 4.77 2.53
C HIS A 111 15.57 4.98 3.46
N ALA A 112 14.60 4.05 3.48
CA ALA A 112 13.47 4.11 4.40
C ALA A 112 13.94 4.02 5.86
N VAL A 113 14.87 3.10 6.16
CA VAL A 113 15.44 2.95 7.51
C VAL A 113 16.25 4.18 7.91
N SER A 114 17.14 4.67 7.05
CA SER A 114 17.99 5.82 7.38
C SER A 114 17.19 7.11 7.57
N SER A 115 16.17 7.35 6.74
CA SER A 115 15.28 8.51 6.86
C SER A 115 14.42 8.48 8.14
N SER A 116 14.13 7.29 8.67
CA SER A 116 13.37 7.14 9.92
C SER A 116 14.14 7.47 11.19
N GLY A 117 15.48 7.44 11.15
CA GLY A 117 16.33 7.54 12.34
C GLY A 117 16.25 6.32 13.28
N VAL A 118 15.55 5.26 12.88
CA VAL A 118 15.35 4.02 13.65
C VAL A 118 16.43 3.00 13.26
N SER A 119 16.98 2.27 14.23
CA SER A 119 17.89 1.16 13.95
C SER A 119 17.13 -0.11 13.55
N MET A 120 17.76 -1.01 12.80
CA MET A 120 17.13 -2.31 12.46
C MET A 120 16.83 -3.14 13.71
N GLU A 121 17.57 -2.91 14.79
CA GLU A 121 17.44 -3.56 16.08
C GLU A 121 16.16 -3.12 16.82
N ASP A 122 15.69 -1.90 16.59
CA ASP A 122 14.46 -1.36 17.21
C ASP A 122 13.19 -1.76 16.47
N ILE A 123 13.31 -2.25 15.23
CA ILE A 123 12.17 -2.73 14.44
C ILE A 123 11.58 -3.99 15.10
N SER A 124 10.27 -3.99 15.27
CA SER A 124 9.51 -5.06 15.94
C SER A 124 9.15 -6.21 15.00
N ALA A 125 8.94 -5.94 13.70
CA ALA A 125 8.62 -6.96 12.70
C ALA A 125 8.93 -6.46 11.27
N VAL A 126 9.12 -7.41 10.35
CA VAL A 126 9.19 -7.15 8.90
C VAL A 126 7.91 -7.68 8.25
N ALA A 127 7.18 -6.81 7.56
CA ALA A 127 5.95 -7.10 6.87
C ALA A 127 6.16 -6.96 5.36
N THR A 128 5.77 -7.97 4.59
CA THR A 128 6.05 -7.98 3.14
C THR A 128 4.86 -8.48 2.35
N THR A 129 4.54 -7.80 1.27
CA THR A 129 3.50 -8.23 0.34
C THR A 129 3.87 -9.56 -0.31
N VAL A 130 3.02 -10.57 -0.12
CA VAL A 130 3.21 -11.91 -0.67
C VAL A 130 2.19 -12.29 -1.73
N MET A 131 1.06 -11.56 -1.82
CA MET A 131 0.02 -11.77 -2.82
C MET A 131 -1.03 -10.64 -2.81
N PRO A 132 -1.88 -10.54 -3.85
CA PRO A 132 -1.61 -10.95 -5.22
C PRO A 132 -0.50 -10.09 -5.84
N GLY A 133 -0.02 -10.49 -7.02
CA GLY A 133 1.02 -9.77 -7.74
C GLY A 133 1.74 -10.65 -8.77
N LEU A 134 2.70 -10.06 -9.46
CA LEU A 134 3.59 -10.77 -10.36
C LEU A 134 4.50 -11.70 -9.54
N ALA A 135 4.41 -13.01 -9.77
CA ALA A 135 5.16 -14.01 -9.00
C ALA A 135 6.68 -13.74 -8.98
N LEU A 136 7.23 -13.29 -10.12
CA LEU A 136 8.65 -12.93 -10.23
C LEU A 136 9.02 -11.73 -9.36
N SER A 137 8.17 -10.70 -9.30
CA SER A 137 8.37 -9.50 -8.48
C SER A 137 8.19 -9.79 -6.98
N LEU A 138 7.13 -10.52 -6.61
CA LEU A 138 6.86 -10.95 -5.23
C LEU A 138 8.02 -11.77 -4.64
N GLY A 139 8.63 -12.63 -5.45
CA GLY A 139 9.76 -13.46 -5.04
C GLY A 139 10.97 -12.63 -4.58
N ILE A 140 11.21 -11.46 -5.18
CA ILE A 140 12.31 -10.57 -4.79
C ILE A 140 12.07 -9.98 -3.39
N GLY A 141 10.89 -9.41 -3.16
CA GLY A 141 10.51 -8.83 -1.87
C GLY A 141 10.54 -9.87 -0.76
N LEU A 142 9.95 -11.05 -0.99
CA LEU A 142 9.93 -12.14 -0.02
C LEU A 142 11.34 -12.62 0.33
N LYS A 143 12.19 -12.89 -0.67
CA LYS A 143 13.57 -13.34 -0.45
C LYS A 143 14.36 -12.35 0.40
N TYR A 144 14.35 -11.08 0.03
CA TYR A 144 15.06 -10.02 0.74
C TYR A 144 14.59 -9.89 2.19
N SER A 145 13.27 -9.97 2.40
CA SER A 145 12.67 -9.85 3.74
C SER A 145 13.02 -11.03 4.65
N LEU A 146 13.06 -12.25 4.12
CA LEU A 146 13.47 -13.44 4.87
C LEU A 146 14.95 -13.39 5.25
N GLU A 147 15.81 -12.84 4.39
CA GLU A 147 17.22 -12.60 4.71
C GLU A 147 17.36 -11.60 5.88
N LEU A 148 16.59 -10.50 5.88
CA LEU A 148 16.55 -9.53 6.99
C LEU A 148 16.04 -10.16 8.28
N VAL A 149 14.93 -10.90 8.21
CA VAL A 149 14.33 -11.63 9.33
C VAL A 149 15.32 -12.60 9.96
N LYS A 150 16.03 -13.38 9.14
CA LYS A 150 17.06 -14.31 9.60
C LYS A 150 18.24 -13.58 10.24
N LYS A 151 18.70 -12.48 9.63
CA LYS A 151 19.85 -11.71 10.10
C LYS A 151 19.58 -10.99 11.43
N HIS A 152 18.42 -10.35 11.57
CA HIS A 152 18.07 -9.53 12.73
C HIS A 152 17.14 -10.23 13.72
N GLN A 153 16.83 -11.52 13.49
CA GLN A 153 15.96 -12.35 14.33
C GLN A 153 14.59 -11.70 14.58
N LYS A 154 14.00 -11.14 13.53
CA LYS A 154 12.72 -10.43 13.60
C LYS A 154 11.54 -11.32 13.19
N PRO A 155 10.34 -11.13 13.76
CA PRO A 155 9.12 -11.73 13.23
C PRO A 155 8.86 -11.32 11.77
N PHE A 156 8.30 -12.23 11.00
CA PHE A 156 7.84 -11.99 9.63
C PHE A 156 6.31 -11.94 9.57
N ILE A 157 5.75 -10.96 8.86
CA ILE A 157 4.31 -10.80 8.67
C ILE A 157 4.01 -10.85 7.16
N PRO A 158 3.35 -11.90 6.66
CA PRO A 158 2.91 -11.93 5.26
C PRO A 158 1.73 -10.96 5.08
N ILE A 159 1.80 -10.13 4.04
CA ILE A 159 0.78 -9.12 3.73
C ILE A 159 0.06 -9.45 2.44
N HIS A 160 -1.27 -9.36 2.48
CA HIS A 160 -2.11 -9.36 1.30
C HIS A 160 -2.23 -7.93 0.75
N HIS A 161 -1.79 -7.69 -0.48
CA HIS A 161 -1.73 -6.40 -1.16
C HIS A 161 -3.08 -5.67 -1.14
N MET A 162 -4.17 -6.37 -1.51
CA MET A 162 -5.50 -5.75 -1.54
C MET A 162 -6.07 -5.44 -0.16
N GLU A 163 -5.78 -6.26 0.86
CA GLU A 163 -6.19 -5.97 2.25
C GLU A 163 -5.44 -4.73 2.77
N ALA A 164 -4.13 -4.65 2.50
CA ALA A 164 -3.33 -3.47 2.83
C ALA A 164 -3.90 -2.21 2.16
N HIS A 165 -4.24 -2.28 0.88
CA HIS A 165 -4.89 -1.18 0.16
C HIS A 165 -6.24 -0.77 0.76
N ALA A 166 -7.06 -1.74 1.19
CA ALA A 166 -8.34 -1.46 1.81
C ALA A 166 -8.22 -0.75 3.17
N LEU A 167 -7.12 -1.01 3.89
CA LEU A 167 -6.87 -0.45 5.21
C LEU A 167 -6.14 0.88 5.19
N THR A 168 -5.60 1.34 4.05
CA THR A 168 -4.87 2.62 3.95
C THR A 168 -5.67 3.81 4.46
N VAL A 169 -6.99 3.84 4.23
CA VAL A 169 -7.86 4.93 4.74
C VAL A 169 -7.82 5.04 6.26
N ARG A 170 -7.52 3.95 6.97
CA ARG A 170 -7.39 3.95 8.43
C ARG A 170 -6.04 4.50 8.93
N LEU A 171 -5.08 4.73 8.05
CA LEU A 171 -3.84 5.44 8.37
C LEU A 171 -4.06 6.97 8.37
N THR A 172 -4.95 7.46 7.52
CA THR A 172 -5.23 8.90 7.38
C THR A 172 -6.42 9.36 8.22
N ASP A 173 -7.43 8.50 8.34
CA ASP A 173 -8.72 8.84 8.93
C ASP A 173 -9.18 7.79 9.93
N PHE A 174 -9.95 8.21 10.93
CA PHE A 174 -10.61 7.27 11.84
C PHE A 174 -11.87 6.68 11.17
N VAL A 175 -11.72 5.52 10.54
CA VAL A 175 -12.83 4.76 9.95
C VAL A 175 -13.11 3.50 10.79
N PRO A 176 -14.23 3.42 11.53
CA PRO A 176 -14.57 2.21 12.28
C PRO A 176 -15.01 1.08 11.33
N PHE A 177 -14.81 -0.17 11.75
CA PHE A 177 -15.42 -1.32 11.06
C PHE A 177 -16.92 -1.45 11.41
N PRO A 178 -17.76 -2.00 10.53
CA PRO A 178 -17.45 -2.34 9.13
C PRO A 178 -17.52 -1.12 8.21
N PHE A 179 -16.79 -1.14 7.09
CA PHE A 179 -16.91 -0.11 6.04
C PHE A 179 -16.85 -0.71 4.64
N LEU A 180 -17.50 -0.04 3.68
CA LEU A 180 -17.50 -0.43 2.27
C LEU A 180 -16.20 0.04 1.61
N VAL A 181 -15.60 -0.82 0.79
CA VAL A 181 -14.34 -0.57 0.08
C VAL A 181 -14.53 -0.84 -1.40
N LEU A 182 -14.17 0.16 -2.22
CA LEU A 182 -14.05 0.03 -3.66
C LEU A 182 -12.56 0.18 -4.05
N LEU A 183 -11.94 -0.94 -4.42
CA LEU A 183 -10.54 -0.99 -4.82
C LEU A 183 -10.45 -0.97 -6.35
N LEU A 184 -9.95 0.15 -6.90
CA LEU A 184 -9.73 0.34 -8.33
C LEU A 184 -8.24 0.57 -8.59
N SER A 185 -7.63 -0.28 -9.42
CA SER A 185 -6.22 -0.17 -9.82
C SER A 185 -6.03 -0.58 -11.28
N GLY A 186 -4.77 -0.62 -11.73
CA GLY A 186 -4.37 -1.20 -13.02
C GLY A 186 -4.83 -2.65 -13.17
N GLY A 187 -4.71 -3.46 -12.11
CA GLY A 187 -4.99 -4.90 -12.15
C GLY A 187 -6.25 -5.37 -11.40
N HIS A 188 -6.93 -4.48 -10.66
CA HIS A 188 -8.03 -4.88 -9.79
C HIS A 188 -9.21 -3.92 -9.85
N CYS A 189 -10.41 -4.50 -9.72
CA CYS A 189 -11.67 -3.79 -9.51
C CYS A 189 -12.49 -4.66 -8.56
N ILE A 190 -12.50 -4.31 -7.29
CA ILE A 190 -13.09 -5.11 -6.21
C ILE A 190 -14.00 -4.21 -5.37
N LEU A 191 -15.21 -4.69 -5.10
CA LEU A 191 -16.14 -4.13 -4.13
C LEU A 191 -16.27 -5.12 -2.97
N ALA A 192 -15.96 -4.67 -1.76
CA ALA A 192 -15.98 -5.52 -0.57
C ALA A 192 -16.42 -4.73 0.67
N VAL A 193 -16.83 -5.43 1.73
CA VAL A 193 -17.02 -4.87 3.07
C VAL A 193 -15.84 -5.30 3.94
N ALA A 194 -15.08 -4.35 4.47
CA ALA A 194 -14.08 -4.61 5.48
C ALA A 194 -14.79 -4.74 6.84
N GLN A 195 -14.83 -5.94 7.41
CA GLN A 195 -15.42 -6.24 8.72
C GLN A 195 -14.36 -6.20 9.84
N GLY A 196 -13.10 -6.40 9.48
CA GLY A 196 -11.94 -6.36 10.37
C GLY A 196 -10.63 -6.21 9.60
N VAL A 197 -9.50 -6.29 10.30
CA VAL A 197 -8.16 -6.12 9.70
C VAL A 197 -7.84 -7.22 8.68
N SER A 198 -8.38 -8.42 8.86
CA SER A 198 -8.21 -9.56 7.94
C SER A 198 -9.54 -10.28 7.69
N ASP A 199 -10.65 -9.54 7.80
CA ASP A 199 -12.00 -10.05 7.57
C ASP A 199 -12.69 -9.16 6.54
N PHE A 200 -12.83 -9.70 5.33
CA PHE A 200 -13.39 -9.00 4.18
C PHE A 200 -14.48 -9.85 3.54
N LEU A 201 -15.66 -9.24 3.36
CA LEU A 201 -16.76 -9.82 2.59
C LEU A 201 -16.71 -9.28 1.16
N LEU A 202 -16.34 -10.13 0.20
CA LEU A 202 -16.37 -9.78 -1.22
C LEU A 202 -17.82 -9.64 -1.70
N LEU A 203 -18.19 -8.46 -2.21
CA LEU A 203 -19.50 -8.20 -2.80
C LEU A 203 -19.47 -8.35 -4.33
N GLY A 204 -18.35 -8.02 -4.96
CA GLY A 204 -18.18 -8.14 -6.40
C GLY A 204 -16.77 -7.82 -6.86
N GLN A 205 -16.41 -8.32 -8.03
CA GLN A 205 -15.16 -7.98 -8.70
C GLN A 205 -15.37 -7.95 -10.22
N THR A 206 -14.47 -7.31 -10.96
CA THR A 206 -14.51 -7.38 -12.43
C THR A 206 -14.43 -8.83 -12.90
N LYS A 207 -15.13 -9.12 -14.01
CA LYS A 207 -15.13 -10.45 -14.64
C LYS A 207 -14.03 -10.60 -15.70
N ASP A 208 -13.53 -9.49 -16.23
CA ASP A 208 -12.61 -9.44 -17.36
C ASP A 208 -11.40 -8.55 -17.07
N ILE A 209 -11.47 -7.27 -17.40
CA ILE A 209 -10.36 -6.32 -17.30
C ILE A 209 -10.65 -5.33 -16.18
N ALA A 210 -9.61 -4.93 -15.47
CA ALA A 210 -9.72 -3.85 -14.49
C ALA A 210 -9.80 -2.50 -15.23
N PRO A 211 -10.45 -1.47 -14.64
CA PRO A 211 -10.57 -0.16 -15.25
C PRO A 211 -9.24 0.48 -15.62
N GLY A 212 -8.18 0.31 -14.82
CA GLY A 212 -6.87 0.86 -15.17
C GLY A 212 -6.26 0.22 -16.43
N ASP A 213 -6.22 -1.12 -16.49
CA ASP A 213 -5.75 -1.84 -17.69
C ASP A 213 -6.63 -1.57 -18.92
N MET A 214 -7.95 -1.39 -18.73
CA MET A 214 -8.85 -0.94 -19.78
C MET A 214 -8.44 0.42 -20.35
N LEU A 215 -8.20 1.41 -19.48
CA LEU A 215 -7.77 2.75 -19.90
C LEU A 215 -6.41 2.73 -20.61
N ASP A 216 -5.47 1.93 -20.13
CA ASP A 216 -4.15 1.79 -20.78
C ASP A 216 -4.27 1.16 -22.18
N LYS A 217 -5.12 0.14 -22.34
CA LYS A 217 -5.40 -0.48 -23.65
C LYS A 217 -6.09 0.49 -24.61
N VAL A 218 -7.07 1.27 -24.12
CA VAL A 218 -7.76 2.29 -24.93
C VAL A 218 -6.78 3.38 -25.36
N ALA A 219 -5.95 3.89 -24.46
CA ALA A 219 -4.94 4.91 -24.78
C ALA A 219 -3.96 4.41 -25.85
N ARG A 220 -3.56 3.14 -25.77
CA ARG A 220 -2.72 2.50 -26.80
C ARG A 220 -3.45 2.38 -28.13
N SER A 221 -4.72 1.94 -28.13
CA SER A 221 -5.54 1.82 -29.35
C SER A 221 -5.76 3.17 -30.04
N LEU A 222 -5.88 4.24 -29.26
CA LEU A 222 -6.00 5.61 -29.76
C LEU A 222 -4.65 6.24 -30.13
N SER A 223 -3.55 5.49 -30.00
CA SER A 223 -2.19 5.99 -30.25
C SER A 223 -1.86 7.28 -29.50
N LEU A 224 -2.35 7.43 -28.25
CA LEU A 224 -2.18 8.66 -27.48
C LEU A 224 -0.71 9.00 -27.18
N HIS A 225 0.20 8.04 -27.26
CA HIS A 225 1.63 8.30 -27.17
C HIS A 225 2.16 9.23 -28.29
N ASN A 226 1.47 9.30 -29.44
CA ASN A 226 1.79 10.21 -30.53
C ASN A 226 1.14 11.59 -30.35
N HIS A 227 0.25 11.74 -29.37
CA HIS A 227 -0.40 13.01 -29.09
C HIS A 227 0.59 13.95 -28.37
N PRO A 228 0.77 15.21 -28.83
CA PRO A 228 1.77 16.13 -28.27
C PRO A 228 1.62 16.34 -26.77
N GLU A 229 0.37 16.41 -26.28
CA GLU A 229 0.06 16.64 -24.86
C GLU A 229 0.12 15.38 -24.00
N CYS A 230 0.19 14.18 -24.60
CA CYS A 230 0.12 12.91 -23.87
C CYS A 230 1.38 12.05 -24.01
N SER A 231 2.36 12.49 -24.81
CA SER A 231 3.63 11.81 -24.99
C SER A 231 4.34 11.65 -23.64
N GLY A 232 4.50 10.40 -23.20
CA GLY A 232 5.12 10.05 -21.91
C GLY A 232 4.15 9.96 -20.72
N MET A 233 2.83 9.96 -20.95
CA MET A 233 1.84 9.73 -19.89
C MET A 233 1.36 8.28 -19.85
N THR A 234 0.93 7.83 -18.66
CA THR A 234 0.14 6.60 -18.52
C THR A 234 -1.23 6.78 -19.19
N GLY A 235 -1.83 5.68 -19.64
CA GLY A 235 -3.04 5.75 -20.46
C GLY A 235 -4.22 6.34 -19.72
N GLY A 236 -4.42 5.96 -18.45
CA GLY A 236 -5.43 6.57 -17.59
C GLY A 236 -5.32 8.09 -17.49
N ARG A 237 -4.10 8.61 -17.28
CA ARG A 237 -3.85 10.06 -17.18
C ARG A 237 -4.06 10.77 -18.51
N ALA A 238 -3.60 10.18 -19.61
CA ALA A 238 -3.79 10.73 -20.95
C ALA A 238 -5.29 10.86 -21.30
N ILE A 239 -6.07 9.80 -21.02
CA ILE A 239 -7.53 9.81 -21.25
C ILE A 239 -8.21 10.85 -20.37
N GLU A 240 -7.87 10.95 -19.09
CA GLU A 240 -8.46 11.93 -18.17
C GLU A 240 -8.29 13.37 -18.67
N ILE A 241 -7.09 13.74 -19.12
CA ILE A 241 -6.79 15.09 -19.62
C ILE A 241 -7.57 15.38 -20.90
N LEU A 242 -7.52 14.49 -21.89
CA LEU A 242 -8.22 14.71 -23.16
C LEU A 242 -9.75 14.69 -23.01
N ALA A 243 -10.26 13.89 -22.08
CA ALA A 243 -11.70 13.82 -21.80
C ALA A 243 -12.26 15.15 -21.27
N GLN A 244 -11.47 15.99 -20.60
CA GLN A 244 -11.89 17.32 -20.14
C GLN A 244 -12.25 18.27 -21.30
N GLN A 245 -11.66 18.05 -22.48
CA GLN A 245 -11.93 18.81 -23.70
C GLN A 245 -12.97 18.11 -24.59
N GLY A 246 -13.42 16.92 -24.20
CA GLY A 246 -14.36 16.10 -24.94
C GLY A 246 -15.81 16.52 -24.75
N ASN A 247 -16.67 16.05 -25.66
CA ASN A 247 -18.12 16.18 -25.53
C ASN A 247 -18.71 14.86 -25.02
N SER A 248 -19.19 14.85 -23.77
CA SER A 248 -19.77 13.67 -23.11
C SER A 248 -21.04 13.14 -23.77
N LEU A 249 -21.69 13.92 -24.64
CA LEU A 249 -22.89 13.54 -25.38
C LEU A 249 -22.61 13.16 -26.84
N ARG A 250 -21.35 13.16 -27.28
CA ARG A 250 -20.99 12.90 -28.69
C ARG A 250 -21.39 11.52 -29.17
N TYR A 251 -21.26 10.52 -28.29
CA TYR A 251 -21.55 9.12 -28.59
C TYR A 251 -22.65 8.61 -27.64
N LYS A 252 -23.64 7.92 -28.21
CA LYS A 252 -24.70 7.28 -27.43
C LYS A 252 -24.28 5.84 -27.12
N PHE A 253 -23.92 5.58 -25.88
CA PHE A 253 -23.64 4.22 -25.43
C PHE A 253 -24.95 3.47 -25.12
N THR A 254 -24.98 2.18 -25.43
CA THR A 254 -26.01 1.27 -24.93
C THR A 254 -25.75 0.98 -23.46
N VAL A 255 -26.82 0.88 -22.67
CA VAL A 255 -26.70 0.42 -21.28
C VAL A 255 -26.20 -1.03 -21.31
N PRO A 256 -25.15 -1.38 -20.55
CA PRO A 256 -24.64 -2.76 -20.48
C PRO A 256 -25.67 -3.75 -19.93
#